data_AF-A0A1C6WQE3-F1
#
_entry.id   AF-A0A1C6WQE3-F1
#
_cell.length_a   1.000
_cell.length_b   1.000
_cell.length_c   1.000
_cell.angle_alpha   90.00
_cell.angle_beta   90.00
_cell.angle_gamma   90.00
#
_symmetry.space_group_name_H-M   'P 1'
#
loop_
_entity.id
_entity.type
_entity.pdbx_description
1 polymer ?
#
loop_
_entity_poly.entity_id
_entity_poly.type
_entity_poly.pdbx_seq_one_letter_code
_entity_poly.pdbx_strand_id
1 'polypeptide(L)'
;MNKRYITIALTLLSLTGYMQNVAFANETALDGATGPANQISVFDEYEDFMICENLEEASVAMDHAKESSTLLLKLAENMDGYSLNSSKNENRPIYSKKIGNIDIGRLQVTIPSASKYDDVINNIWDYNDKQKLDDTFIIGYLTRVYTPFLVIMEQGNIYQTTRTIRKRYAVAAKIKVSNDTTVIVCPTRTINFLGAIVKKTNLIDFFEMTKPIGTDISAEEALARLRSNIAGFIIKHRDDSVEVTYINAICEFRNFNNNKRDRDITYTNILNLAKNMGSNKQQYPPSKYLSTL
;
A
#
# COMPACT_ATOMS: atom_id res chain seq x y z
N MET A 1 10.16 -20.68 -14.82
CA MET A 1 8.81 -20.13 -14.59
C MET A 1 7.78 -21.26 -14.36
N ASN A 2 7.14 -21.35 -13.18
CA ASN A 2 6.15 -22.40 -12.88
C ASN A 2 4.79 -22.01 -13.52
N LYS A 3 4.33 -22.80 -14.50
CA LYS A 3 3.12 -22.54 -15.31
C LYS A 3 1.87 -22.22 -14.47
N ARG A 4 1.78 -22.74 -13.24
CA ARG A 4 0.62 -22.58 -12.35
C ARG A 4 0.46 -21.17 -11.79
N TYR A 5 1.55 -20.44 -11.55
CA TYR A 5 1.47 -19.07 -11.01
C TYR A 5 1.06 -18.05 -12.06
N ILE A 6 1.52 -18.23 -13.30
CA ILE A 6 1.05 -17.42 -14.44
C ILE A 6 -0.45 -17.59 -14.58
N THR A 7 -0.95 -18.82 -14.47
CA THR A 7 -2.38 -19.08 -14.45
C THR A 7 -3.05 -18.28 -13.34
N ILE A 8 -2.61 -18.40 -12.09
CA ILE A 8 -3.21 -17.70 -10.93
C ILE A 8 -3.27 -16.18 -11.10
N ALA A 9 -2.14 -15.57 -11.48
CA ALA A 9 -2.08 -14.13 -11.71
C ALA A 9 -3.01 -13.71 -12.85
N LEU A 10 -2.99 -14.43 -13.98
CA LEU A 10 -3.88 -14.19 -15.12
C LEU A 10 -5.36 -14.43 -14.79
N THR A 11 -5.70 -15.40 -13.93
CA THR A 11 -7.08 -15.59 -13.48
C THR A 11 -7.55 -14.44 -12.61
N LEU A 12 -6.73 -13.97 -11.66
CA LEU A 12 -7.09 -12.79 -10.85
C LEU A 12 -7.22 -11.54 -11.72
N LEU A 13 -6.36 -11.37 -12.73
CA LEU A 13 -6.45 -10.29 -13.72
C LEU A 13 -7.71 -10.37 -14.58
N SER A 14 -8.15 -11.56 -14.96
CA SER A 14 -9.34 -11.75 -15.80
C SER A 14 -10.66 -11.73 -15.01
N LEU A 15 -10.68 -12.28 -13.78
CA LEU A 15 -11.84 -12.28 -12.90
C LEU A 15 -12.17 -10.87 -12.37
N THR A 16 -11.15 -10.00 -12.25
CA THR A 16 -11.31 -8.62 -11.81
C THR A 16 -11.77 -7.64 -12.88
N GLY A 17 -12.00 -8.11 -14.12
CA GLY A 17 -12.75 -7.46 -15.19
C GLY A 17 -12.64 -5.93 -15.25
N TYR A 18 -11.82 -5.44 -16.19
CA TYR A 18 -11.88 -4.07 -16.74
C TYR A 18 -11.12 -2.96 -16.01
N MET A 19 -9.85 -3.15 -15.65
CA MET A 19 -8.90 -2.03 -15.47
C MET A 19 -7.56 -2.36 -16.14
N GLN A 20 -7.35 -1.77 -17.33
CA GLN A 20 -6.12 -1.73 -18.16
C GLN A 20 -5.06 -2.84 -17.95
N ASN A 21 -5.26 -3.94 -18.69
CA ASN A 21 -4.41 -5.14 -18.80
C ASN A 21 -2.97 -4.92 -19.31
N VAL A 22 -2.55 -3.69 -19.63
CA VAL A 22 -1.29 -3.45 -20.36
C VAL A 22 -0.08 -3.27 -19.43
N ALA A 23 -0.26 -2.77 -18.20
CA ALA A 23 0.89 -2.54 -17.30
C ALA A 23 1.27 -3.74 -16.43
N PHE A 24 0.31 -4.60 -16.07
CA PHE A 24 0.58 -5.79 -15.24
C PHE A 24 1.31 -6.90 -15.99
N ALA A 25 1.16 -6.96 -17.32
CA ALA A 25 1.91 -7.86 -18.16
C ALA A 25 3.41 -7.50 -18.23
N ASN A 26 3.79 -6.23 -18.06
CA ASN A 26 5.20 -5.81 -18.14
C ASN A 26 6.04 -6.25 -16.94
N GLU A 27 5.47 -6.34 -15.72
CA GLU A 27 6.18 -6.90 -14.55
C GLU A 27 6.46 -8.41 -14.72
N THR A 28 5.69 -9.11 -15.56
CA THR A 28 5.90 -10.53 -15.89
C THR A 28 6.64 -10.76 -17.20
N ALA A 29 6.74 -9.75 -18.07
CA ALA A 29 7.30 -9.84 -19.42
C ALA A 29 8.67 -9.15 -19.58
N LEU A 30 9.32 -8.70 -18.50
CA LEU A 30 10.70 -8.23 -18.59
C LEU A 30 11.66 -9.42 -18.74
N ASP A 31 11.71 -10.01 -19.93
CA ASP A 31 12.90 -10.72 -20.41
C ASP A 31 12.93 -10.71 -21.95
N GLY A 32 13.26 -9.54 -22.49
CA GLY A 32 13.63 -9.38 -23.89
C GLY A 32 15.07 -9.85 -24.12
N ALA A 33 15.24 -11.16 -24.29
CA ALA A 33 16.35 -11.84 -24.95
C ALA A 33 17.80 -11.34 -24.68
N THR A 34 18.52 -11.96 -23.73
CA THR A 34 19.91 -12.45 -23.94
C THR A 34 20.40 -13.40 -22.84
N GLY A 35 20.62 -14.68 -23.18
CA GLY A 35 21.39 -15.68 -22.40
C GLY A 35 20.65 -16.37 -21.23
N PRO A 36 21.05 -17.61 -20.84
CA PRO A 36 20.40 -18.33 -19.74
C PRO A 36 20.90 -17.78 -18.40
N ALA A 37 20.47 -16.58 -18.04
CA ALA A 37 20.53 -16.13 -16.66
C ALA A 37 19.39 -16.83 -15.90
N ASN A 38 19.69 -17.41 -14.74
CA ASN A 38 18.70 -18.02 -13.85
C ASN A 38 17.51 -17.08 -13.66
N GLN A 39 16.38 -17.38 -14.28
CA GLN A 39 15.12 -16.64 -14.07
C GLN A 39 14.63 -16.93 -12.65
N ILE A 40 15.01 -16.06 -11.71
CA ILE A 40 14.48 -16.02 -10.35
C ILE A 40 12.99 -15.71 -10.47
N SER A 41 12.15 -16.59 -9.94
CA SER A 41 10.71 -16.37 -9.87
C SER A 41 10.45 -15.28 -8.83
N VAL A 42 9.51 -14.35 -9.10
CA VAL A 42 9.12 -13.29 -8.14
C VAL A 42 8.69 -13.86 -6.78
N PHE A 43 8.30 -15.15 -6.74
CA PHE A 43 7.95 -15.84 -5.52
C PHE A 43 9.13 -16.42 -4.73
N ASP A 44 10.33 -16.50 -5.32
CA ASP A 44 11.53 -17.02 -4.67
C ASP A 44 12.01 -16.09 -3.54
N GLU A 45 11.49 -14.86 -3.49
CA GLU A 45 11.70 -13.88 -2.41
C GLU A 45 10.85 -14.15 -1.16
N TYR A 46 9.91 -15.11 -1.22
CA TYR A 46 9.01 -15.45 -0.13
C TYR A 46 9.24 -16.86 0.38
N GLU A 47 9.01 -17.04 1.68
CA GLU A 47 8.97 -18.36 2.30
C GLU A 47 7.76 -19.15 1.79
N ASP A 48 7.95 -20.42 1.40
CA ASP A 48 6.90 -21.29 0.83
C ASP A 48 5.65 -21.41 1.73
N PHE A 49 5.80 -21.25 3.04
CA PHE A 49 4.68 -21.30 3.98
C PHE A 49 3.79 -20.04 3.96
N MET A 50 4.27 -18.92 3.41
CA MET A 50 3.50 -17.68 3.26
C MET A 50 2.68 -17.67 1.97
N ILE A 51 3.11 -18.41 0.94
CA ILE A 51 2.45 -18.42 -0.37
C ILE A 51 1.11 -19.17 -0.26
N CYS A 52 0.03 -18.51 -0.68
CA CYS A 52 -1.32 -19.07 -0.74
C CYS A 52 -1.78 -19.19 -2.19
N GLU A 53 -1.96 -20.42 -2.66
CA GLU A 53 -2.41 -20.72 -4.02
C GLU A 53 -3.94 -20.81 -4.14
N ASN A 54 -4.69 -20.57 -3.06
CA ASN A 54 -6.15 -20.60 -3.09
C ASN A 54 -6.71 -19.39 -3.84
N LEU A 55 -7.17 -19.63 -5.07
CA LEU A 55 -7.74 -18.60 -5.95
C LEU A 55 -9.00 -17.94 -5.42
N GLU A 56 -9.84 -18.69 -4.73
CA GLU A 56 -11.08 -18.17 -4.15
C GLU A 56 -10.75 -17.20 -3.00
N GLU A 57 -9.85 -17.60 -2.11
CA GLU A 57 -9.36 -16.73 -1.03
C GLU A 57 -8.68 -15.46 -1.58
N ALA A 58 -7.86 -15.61 -2.63
CA ALA A 58 -7.22 -14.47 -3.29
C ALA A 58 -8.24 -13.52 -3.95
N SER A 59 -9.30 -14.06 -4.56
CA SER A 59 -10.38 -13.26 -5.14
C SER A 59 -11.09 -12.43 -4.07
N VAL A 60 -11.51 -13.07 -2.98
CA VAL A 60 -12.22 -12.39 -1.89
C VAL A 60 -11.32 -11.35 -1.21
N ALA A 61 -10.03 -11.64 -1.04
CA ALA A 61 -9.06 -10.66 -0.54
C ALA A 61 -8.90 -9.45 -1.48
N MET A 62 -8.92 -9.67 -2.80
CA MET A 62 -8.85 -8.61 -3.80
C MET A 62 -10.10 -7.73 -3.77
N ASP A 63 -11.29 -8.31 -3.64
CA ASP A 63 -12.54 -7.56 -3.51
C ASP A 63 -12.54 -6.70 -2.24
N HIS A 64 -12.07 -7.26 -1.13
CA HIS A 64 -11.86 -6.52 0.12
C HIS A 64 -10.91 -5.31 -0.05
N ALA A 65 -9.84 -5.48 -0.81
CA ALA A 65 -8.91 -4.39 -1.13
C ALA A 65 -9.53 -3.34 -2.07
N LYS A 66 -10.30 -3.76 -3.08
CA LYS A 66 -11.01 -2.87 -4.01
C LYS A 66 -12.06 -1.99 -3.33
N GLU A 67 -12.82 -2.55 -2.38
CA GLU A 67 -13.74 -1.74 -1.55
C GLU A 67 -12.98 -0.63 -0.81
N SER A 68 -11.83 -0.99 -0.23
CA SER A 68 -10.99 -0.07 0.54
C SER A 68 -10.40 1.01 -0.38
N SER A 69 -9.93 0.62 -1.57
CA SER A 69 -9.47 1.54 -2.62
C SER A 69 -10.56 2.53 -3.05
N THR A 70 -11.80 2.06 -3.24
CA THR A 70 -12.94 2.90 -3.60
C THR A 70 -13.22 3.95 -2.53
N LEU A 71 -13.19 3.57 -1.25
CA LEU A 71 -13.38 4.53 -0.16
C LEU A 71 -12.23 5.54 -0.08
N LEU A 72 -10.98 5.10 -0.23
CA LEU A 72 -9.82 5.99 -0.25
C LEU A 72 -9.89 7.03 -1.37
N LEU A 73 -10.33 6.64 -2.57
CA LEU A 73 -10.54 7.57 -3.67
C LEU A 73 -11.61 8.61 -3.35
N LYS A 74 -12.77 8.20 -2.82
CA LYS A 74 -13.83 9.14 -2.40
C LYS A 74 -13.34 10.12 -1.32
N LEU A 75 -12.57 9.64 -0.35
CA LEU A 75 -11.95 10.49 0.68
C LEU A 75 -10.91 11.44 0.10
N ALA A 76 -10.23 11.04 -0.98
CA ALA A 76 -9.26 11.89 -1.67
C ALA A 76 -9.91 12.98 -2.54
N GLU A 77 -11.12 12.75 -3.05
CA GLU A 77 -11.87 13.71 -3.88
C GLU A 77 -12.56 14.81 -3.06
N ASN A 78 -13.03 14.50 -1.86
CA ASN A 78 -13.75 15.44 -1.01
C ASN A 78 -12.83 16.14 0.01
N MET A 79 -12.68 17.46 -0.12
CA MET A 79 -11.92 18.31 0.81
C MET A 79 -12.80 19.08 1.80
N ASP A 80 -14.12 18.91 1.75
CA ASP A 80 -15.06 19.65 2.60
C ASP A 80 -14.86 19.30 4.08
N GLY A 81 -14.79 20.33 4.92
CA GLY A 81 -14.65 20.19 6.36
C GLY A 81 -13.24 19.80 6.84
N TYR A 82 -12.25 19.76 5.94
CA TYR A 82 -10.84 19.65 6.36
C TYR A 82 -10.32 21.00 6.89
N SER A 83 -9.50 20.91 7.92
CA SER A 83 -8.74 22.03 8.49
C SER A 83 -7.25 21.81 8.28
N LEU A 84 -6.53 22.90 7.97
CA LEU A 84 -5.07 22.85 7.83
C LEU A 84 -4.43 22.80 9.23
N ASN A 85 -3.56 21.83 9.47
CA ASN A 85 -2.82 21.74 10.73
C ASN A 85 -1.71 22.80 10.76
N SER A 86 -1.99 23.96 11.35
CA SER A 86 -1.03 25.08 11.47
C SER A 86 0.01 24.91 12.58
N SER A 87 0.04 23.78 13.29
CA SER A 87 0.70 23.65 14.60
C SER A 87 2.20 23.33 14.58
N LYS A 88 2.87 23.30 13.43
CA LYS A 88 4.34 23.15 13.36
C LYS A 88 4.90 24.15 12.36
N ASN A 89 6.04 24.76 12.70
CA ASN A 89 6.78 25.81 11.98
C ASN A 89 7.30 25.42 10.58
N GLU A 90 6.63 24.50 9.89
CA GLU A 90 6.92 24.05 8.54
C GLU A 90 5.60 24.02 7.78
N ASN A 91 5.54 24.65 6.61
CA ASN A 91 4.40 24.60 5.67
C ASN A 91 4.16 23.17 5.18
N ARG A 92 3.74 22.25 6.06
CA ARG A 92 3.39 20.88 5.71
C ARG A 92 1.90 20.88 5.30
N PRO A 93 1.56 20.42 4.09
CA PRO A 93 0.17 20.35 3.61
C PRO A 93 -0.58 19.18 4.27
N ILE A 94 -0.63 19.18 5.60
CA ILE A 94 -1.32 18.19 6.42
C ILE A 94 -2.69 18.75 6.78
N TYR A 95 -3.72 18.04 6.34
CA TYR A 95 -5.11 18.37 6.60
C TYR A 95 -5.72 17.35 7.56
N SER A 96 -6.59 17.81 8.45
CA SER A 96 -7.33 16.93 9.33
C SER A 96 -8.83 17.24 9.34
N LYS A 97 -9.63 16.19 9.48
CA LYS A 97 -11.09 16.25 9.59
C LYS A 97 -11.53 15.23 10.65
N LYS A 98 -12.42 15.64 11.55
CA LYS A 98 -12.98 14.73 12.57
C LYS A 98 -14.47 14.52 12.33
N ILE A 99 -14.90 13.25 12.36
CA ILE A 99 -16.30 12.85 12.17
C ILE A 99 -16.67 11.87 13.27
N GLY A 100 -17.44 12.33 14.26
CA GLY A 100 -17.72 11.55 15.47
C GLY A 100 -16.42 11.06 16.11
N ASN A 101 -16.23 9.73 16.14
CA ASN A 101 -15.05 9.06 16.71
C ASN A 101 -14.02 8.67 15.64
N ILE A 102 -13.99 9.35 14.49
CA ILE A 102 -13.04 9.07 13.41
C ILE A 102 -12.20 10.32 13.16
N ASP A 103 -10.88 10.18 13.30
CA ASP A 103 -9.89 11.21 13.03
C ASP A 103 -9.24 10.94 11.67
N ILE A 104 -9.58 11.75 10.67
CA ILE A 104 -9.12 11.61 9.30
C ILE A 104 -7.93 12.54 9.08
N GLY A 105 -6.78 11.96 8.80
CA GLY A 105 -5.59 12.69 8.37
C GLY A 105 -5.40 12.57 6.87
N ARG A 106 -4.92 13.65 6.25
CA ARG A 106 -4.54 13.73 4.85
C ARG A 106 -3.22 14.47 4.70
N LEU A 107 -2.35 13.97 3.84
CA LEU A 107 -1.18 14.69 3.33
C LEU A 107 -1.17 14.60 1.81
N GLN A 108 -0.87 15.70 1.14
CA GLN A 108 -0.70 15.73 -0.31
C GLN A 108 0.63 16.38 -0.68
N VAL A 109 1.42 15.72 -1.52
CA VAL A 109 2.69 16.24 -2.03
C VAL A 109 2.75 16.06 -3.55
N THR A 110 3.53 16.93 -4.20
CA THR A 110 3.80 16.85 -5.64
C THR A 110 5.29 16.61 -5.84
N ILE A 111 5.61 15.57 -6.61
CA ILE A 111 6.98 15.18 -6.94
C ILE A 111 7.23 15.59 -8.40
N PRO A 112 8.24 16.43 -8.69
CA PRO A 112 8.55 16.84 -10.06
C PRO A 112 8.98 15.68 -10.94
N SER A 113 8.63 15.76 -12.23
CA SER A 113 8.82 14.74 -13.27
C SER A 113 7.82 13.59 -13.21
N ALA A 114 6.94 13.55 -14.20
CA ALA A 114 5.98 12.47 -14.40
C ALA A 114 6.66 11.09 -14.59
N SER A 115 7.90 11.08 -15.10
CA SER A 115 8.71 9.87 -15.26
C SER A 115 8.99 9.12 -13.96
N LYS A 116 8.80 9.75 -12.79
CA LYS A 116 9.03 9.14 -11.47
C LYS A 116 7.83 8.34 -10.98
N TYR A 117 6.76 8.21 -11.78
CA TYR A 117 5.52 7.57 -11.34
C TYR A 117 5.74 6.15 -10.81
N ASP A 118 6.43 5.31 -11.59
CA ASP A 118 6.72 3.93 -11.20
C ASP A 118 7.71 3.88 -10.02
N ASP A 119 8.71 4.77 -10.00
CA ASP A 119 9.67 4.87 -8.89
C ASP A 119 8.97 5.20 -7.57
N VAL A 120 8.02 6.13 -7.59
CA VAL A 120 7.22 6.50 -6.42
C VAL A 120 6.39 5.32 -5.93
N ILE A 121 5.71 4.61 -6.85
CA ILE A 121 4.94 3.42 -6.53
C ILE A 121 5.83 2.35 -5.89
N ASN A 122 6.99 2.08 -6.49
CA ASN A 122 7.92 1.04 -6.02
C ASN A 122 8.56 1.39 -4.67
N ASN A 123 8.86 2.68 -4.41
CA ASN A 123 9.36 3.10 -3.10
C ASN A 123 8.32 2.96 -1.99
N ILE A 124 7.04 3.21 -2.30
CA ILE A 124 5.95 3.09 -1.33
C ILE A 124 5.54 1.62 -1.14
N TRP A 125 5.41 0.85 -2.23
CA TRP A 125 5.02 -0.56 -2.22
C TRP A 125 6.21 -1.50 -1.95
N ASP A 126 7.02 -1.15 -0.97
CA ASP A 126 8.18 -1.94 -0.57
C ASP A 126 7.96 -2.56 0.82
N TYR A 127 7.06 -3.54 0.87
CA TYR A 127 6.63 -4.17 2.13
C TYR A 127 7.54 -5.32 2.59
N ASN A 128 8.45 -5.81 1.72
CA ASN A 128 9.29 -6.98 1.98
C ASN A 128 10.79 -6.63 2.09
N ASP A 129 11.19 -5.36 1.94
CA ASP A 129 12.58 -4.96 2.16
C ASP A 129 12.94 -4.97 3.65
N LYS A 130 13.65 -6.03 4.03
CA LYS A 130 14.14 -6.28 5.40
C LYS A 130 15.30 -5.34 5.79
N GLN A 131 15.83 -4.53 4.87
CA GLN A 131 17.03 -3.70 5.07
C GLN A 131 16.71 -2.21 5.30
N LYS A 132 15.48 -1.75 5.01
CA LYS A 132 15.05 -0.36 5.24
C LYS A 132 14.67 -0.14 6.71
N LEU A 133 15.58 0.47 7.47
CA LEU A 133 15.35 0.83 8.87
C LEU A 133 14.52 2.11 9.05
N ASP A 134 14.52 3.04 8.09
CA ASP A 134 14.01 4.40 8.32
C ASP A 134 12.86 4.88 7.38
N ASP A 135 12.62 4.25 6.23
CA ASP A 135 11.63 4.70 5.22
C ASP A 135 10.49 3.70 4.97
N THR A 136 9.96 3.06 6.02
CA THR A 136 8.84 2.11 5.87
C THR A 136 7.51 2.85 5.66
N PHE A 137 6.83 2.58 4.53
CA PHE A 137 5.48 3.10 4.25
C PHE A 137 4.38 2.10 4.59
N ILE A 138 4.63 0.80 4.36
CA ILE A 138 3.69 -0.28 4.62
C ILE A 138 4.03 -0.92 5.97
N ILE A 139 3.30 -0.53 7.00
CA ILE A 139 3.55 -0.93 8.38
C ILE A 139 2.86 -2.27 8.67
N GLY A 140 3.64 -3.30 8.99
CA GLY A 140 3.14 -4.61 9.40
C GLY A 140 4.16 -5.71 9.15
N TYR A 141 3.79 -6.94 9.46
CA TYR A 141 4.61 -8.12 9.19
C TYR A 141 3.95 -9.00 8.13
N LEU A 142 4.65 -9.24 7.02
CA LEU A 142 4.17 -10.12 5.96
C LEU A 142 3.83 -11.51 6.53
N THR A 143 2.62 -11.99 6.21
CA THR A 143 2.12 -13.26 6.75
C THR A 143 1.59 -14.19 5.66
N ARG A 144 0.93 -13.67 4.64
CA ARG A 144 0.45 -14.46 3.51
C ARG A 144 0.53 -13.67 2.20
N VAL A 145 0.97 -14.35 1.14
CA VAL A 145 1.16 -13.78 -0.20
C VAL A 145 0.23 -14.53 -1.16
N TYR A 146 -0.69 -13.82 -1.80
CA TYR A 146 -1.44 -14.36 -2.93
C TYR A 146 -0.73 -14.00 -4.24
N THR A 147 -0.31 -12.74 -4.35
CA THR A 147 0.51 -12.20 -5.44
C THR A 147 1.42 -11.10 -4.87
N PRO A 148 2.47 -10.67 -5.59
CA PRO A 148 3.33 -9.56 -5.16
C PRO A 148 2.62 -8.21 -4.99
N PHE A 149 1.38 -8.08 -5.46
CA PHE A 149 0.56 -6.88 -5.32
C PHE A 149 -0.62 -7.08 -4.35
N LEU A 150 -0.79 -8.26 -3.75
CA LEU A 150 -1.90 -8.59 -2.84
C LEU A 150 -1.44 -9.53 -1.72
N VAL A 151 -1.36 -8.99 -0.51
CA VAL A 151 -0.80 -9.68 0.65
C VAL A 151 -1.65 -9.48 1.90
N ILE A 152 -1.48 -10.38 2.87
CA ILE A 152 -1.98 -10.25 4.23
C ILE A 152 -0.81 -9.97 5.15
N MET A 153 -0.98 -8.94 5.98
CA MET A 153 0.00 -8.53 6.96
C MET A 153 -0.58 -8.60 8.36
N GLU A 154 0.21 -9.11 9.31
CA GLU A 154 -0.02 -8.94 10.73
C GLU A 154 0.17 -7.45 11.03
N GLN A 155 -0.81 -6.82 11.68
CA GLN A 155 -0.70 -5.43 12.10
C GLN A 155 0.49 -5.26 13.04
N GLY A 156 1.29 -4.25 12.74
CA GLY A 156 2.37 -3.80 13.59
C GLY A 156 2.31 -2.30 13.83
N ASN A 157 3.29 -1.80 14.56
CA ASN A 157 3.55 -0.38 14.76
C ASN A 157 5.03 -0.13 14.47
N ILE A 158 5.42 1.08 14.08
CA ILE A 158 6.82 1.37 13.71
C ILE A 158 7.79 1.09 14.87
N TYR A 159 7.38 1.39 16.10
CA TYR A 159 8.20 1.14 17.30
C TYR A 159 7.86 -0.16 18.03
N GLN A 160 7.11 -1.06 17.40
CA GLN A 160 6.77 -2.32 18.04
C GLN A 160 8.01 -3.22 18.11
N THR A 161 8.60 -3.33 19.31
CA THR A 161 9.76 -4.20 19.57
C THR A 161 9.36 -5.63 19.90
N THR A 162 8.10 -5.87 20.26
CA THR A 162 7.56 -7.21 20.59
C THR A 162 6.20 -7.42 19.96
N ARG A 163 6.00 -8.58 19.30
CA ARG A 163 4.71 -8.91 18.69
C ARG A 163 3.64 -9.06 19.76
N THR A 164 2.46 -8.50 19.51
CA THR A 164 1.34 -8.67 20.44
C THR A 164 0.88 -10.12 20.47
N ILE A 165 0.41 -10.58 21.64
CA ILE A 165 -0.20 -11.91 21.78
C ILE A 165 -1.47 -12.02 20.92
N ARG A 166 -2.22 -10.91 20.74
CA ARG A 166 -3.44 -10.86 19.93
C ARG A 166 -3.14 -10.31 18.54
N LYS A 167 -2.75 -11.21 17.66
CA LYS A 167 -2.51 -10.91 16.24
C LYS A 167 -3.78 -10.42 15.56
N ARG A 168 -3.62 -9.37 14.75
CA ARG A 168 -4.65 -8.84 13.86
C ARG A 168 -4.08 -8.83 12.47
N TYR A 169 -4.92 -9.09 11.49
CA TYR A 169 -4.50 -9.19 10.11
C TYR A 169 -5.29 -8.22 9.26
N ALA A 170 -4.66 -7.71 8.22
CA ALA A 170 -5.28 -6.80 7.27
C ALA A 170 -4.70 -7.03 5.88
N VAL A 171 -5.49 -6.71 4.87
CA VAL A 171 -5.05 -6.76 3.47
C VAL A 171 -4.24 -5.52 3.15
N ALA A 172 -3.11 -5.72 2.48
CA ALA A 172 -2.41 -4.67 1.76
C ALA A 172 -2.44 -5.00 0.26
N ALA A 173 -2.64 -3.99 -0.57
CA ALA A 173 -2.68 -4.20 -2.02
C ALA A 173 -2.17 -2.99 -2.82
N LYS A 174 -1.52 -3.26 -3.95
CA LYS A 174 -1.22 -2.30 -5.02
C LYS A 174 -2.23 -2.47 -6.14
N ILE A 175 -3.12 -1.49 -6.30
CA ILE A 175 -4.23 -1.53 -7.27
C ILE A 175 -4.03 -0.42 -8.30
N LYS A 176 -3.76 -0.79 -9.55
CA LYS A 176 -3.77 0.16 -10.67
C LYS A 176 -5.21 0.41 -11.09
N VAL A 177 -5.73 1.60 -10.80
CA VAL A 177 -7.13 2.01 -11.09
C VAL A 177 -7.29 2.43 -12.55
N SER A 178 -6.28 3.09 -13.08
CA SER A 178 -6.21 3.56 -14.47
C SER A 178 -4.75 3.71 -14.87
N ASN A 179 -4.47 4.08 -16.11
CA ASN A 179 -3.11 4.37 -16.57
C ASN A 179 -2.41 5.48 -15.78
N ASP A 180 -3.17 6.43 -15.26
CA ASP A 180 -2.67 7.56 -14.50
C ASP A 180 -2.87 7.43 -12.98
N THR A 181 -3.63 6.46 -12.48
CA THR A 181 -3.94 6.36 -11.05
C THR A 181 -3.65 4.97 -10.49
N THR A 182 -2.85 4.95 -9.42
CA THR A 182 -2.57 3.76 -8.61
C THR A 182 -2.96 4.04 -7.18
N VAL A 183 -3.62 3.07 -6.54
CA VAL A 183 -3.97 3.11 -5.13
C VAL A 183 -3.21 2.01 -4.41
N ILE A 184 -2.48 2.38 -3.36
CA ILE A 184 -1.88 1.44 -2.42
C ILE A 184 -2.73 1.42 -1.16
N VAL A 185 -3.37 0.28 -0.89
CA VAL A 185 -4.15 0.04 0.32
C VAL A 185 -3.20 -0.44 1.42
N CYS A 186 -3.13 0.30 2.53
CA CYS A 186 -2.32 -0.08 3.69
C CYS A 186 -3.06 -1.11 4.57
N PRO A 187 -2.34 -1.99 5.30
CA PRO A 187 -2.90 -3.05 6.14
C PRO A 187 -3.49 -2.53 7.46
N THR A 188 -4.53 -1.69 7.37
CA THR A 188 -5.15 -1.00 8.51
C THR A 188 -6.58 -1.46 8.79
N ARG A 189 -7.33 -1.86 7.75
CA ARG A 189 -8.66 -2.46 7.86
C ARG A 189 -8.51 -3.93 8.23
N THR A 190 -8.78 -4.26 9.50
CA THR A 190 -8.58 -5.63 10.00
C THR A 190 -9.67 -6.59 9.54
N ILE A 191 -9.28 -7.78 9.14
CA ILE A 191 -10.20 -8.92 8.97
C ILE A 191 -10.59 -9.49 10.33
N ASN A 192 -11.78 -10.10 10.41
CA ASN A 192 -12.32 -10.65 11.66
C ASN A 192 -11.71 -12.01 12.06
N PHE A 193 -10.40 -12.18 11.93
CA PHE A 193 -9.69 -13.42 12.25
C PHE A 193 -8.92 -13.30 13.58
N LEU A 194 -9.05 -14.33 14.43
CA LEU A 194 -8.30 -14.47 15.68
C LEU A 194 -7.49 -15.77 15.62
N GLY A 195 -6.16 -15.66 15.56
CA GLY A 195 -5.30 -16.83 15.55
C GLY A 195 -3.94 -16.55 14.92
N ALA A 196 -3.19 -17.61 14.63
CA ALA A 196 -2.03 -17.55 13.76
C ALA A 196 -2.41 -18.04 12.36
N ILE A 197 -1.97 -17.32 11.33
CA ILE A 197 -2.05 -17.82 9.96
C ILE A 197 -0.90 -18.80 9.75
N VAL A 198 -1.25 -20.02 9.34
CA VAL A 198 -0.34 -21.06 8.84
C VAL A 198 -0.75 -21.39 7.40
N LYS A 199 0.08 -22.15 6.68
CA LYS A 199 -0.16 -22.47 5.25
C LYS A 199 -1.57 -23.02 4.98
N LYS A 200 -2.13 -23.82 5.89
CA LYS A 200 -3.47 -24.43 5.78
C LYS A 200 -4.64 -23.58 6.29
N THR A 201 -4.39 -22.39 6.84
CA THR A 201 -5.46 -21.50 7.31
C THR A 201 -6.33 -21.08 6.11
N ASN A 202 -7.66 -21.19 6.22
CA ASN A 202 -8.61 -20.64 5.24
C ASN A 202 -9.15 -19.31 5.80
N LEU A 203 -9.08 -18.25 4.99
CA LEU A 203 -9.55 -16.91 5.39
C LEU A 203 -10.87 -16.48 4.74
N ILE A 204 -11.46 -17.28 3.84
CA ILE A 204 -12.68 -16.93 3.07
C ILE A 204 -13.81 -16.47 4.00
N ASP A 205 -14.24 -17.32 4.93
CA ASP A 205 -15.33 -17.00 5.87
C ASP A 205 -15.04 -15.73 6.69
N PHE A 206 -13.78 -15.47 7.02
CA PHE A 206 -13.39 -14.29 7.80
C PHE A 206 -13.44 -13.00 6.98
N PHE A 207 -13.21 -13.08 5.68
CA PHE A 207 -13.47 -11.96 4.78
C PHE A 207 -14.96 -11.69 4.65
N GLU A 208 -15.78 -12.72 4.46
CA GLU A 208 -17.24 -12.58 4.35
C GLU A 208 -17.86 -12.03 5.64
N MET A 209 -17.32 -12.42 6.80
CA MET A 209 -17.70 -11.85 8.10
C MET A 209 -17.22 -10.41 8.31
N THR A 210 -16.28 -9.92 7.49
CA THR A 210 -15.79 -8.55 7.63
C THR A 210 -16.81 -7.59 7.06
N LYS A 211 -17.16 -6.55 7.84
CA LYS A 211 -18.20 -5.60 7.44
C LYS A 211 -17.90 -4.97 6.09
N PRO A 212 -18.84 -4.99 5.12
CA PRO A 212 -18.68 -4.28 3.85
C PRO A 212 -18.67 -2.77 4.08
N ILE A 213 -17.96 -2.04 3.21
CA ILE A 213 -17.85 -0.58 3.30
C ILE A 213 -19.16 0.13 2.87
N GLY A 214 -19.86 -0.41 1.87
CA GLY A 214 -20.95 0.29 1.19
C GLY A 214 -20.39 1.36 0.25
N THR A 215 -20.28 1.06 -1.04
CA THR A 215 -19.66 1.95 -2.04
C THR A 215 -20.66 2.86 -2.74
N ASP A 216 -21.93 2.78 -2.39
CA ASP A 216 -23.07 3.56 -2.93
C ASP A 216 -23.45 4.77 -2.06
N ILE A 217 -22.78 4.95 -0.92
CA ILE A 217 -23.01 6.03 0.04
C ILE A 217 -21.85 7.05 0.07
N SER A 218 -22.03 8.14 0.83
CA SER A 218 -20.95 9.14 1.04
C SER A 218 -19.74 8.54 1.75
N ALA A 219 -18.56 9.15 1.57
CA ALA A 219 -17.33 8.66 2.20
C ALA A 219 -17.42 8.72 3.74
N GLU A 220 -18.05 9.77 4.26
CA GLU A 220 -18.27 9.99 5.68
C GLU A 220 -19.22 8.95 6.28
N GLU A 221 -20.31 8.64 5.59
CA GLU A 221 -21.25 7.60 6.02
C GLU A 221 -20.60 6.21 5.97
N ALA A 222 -19.83 5.92 4.92
CA ALA A 222 -19.09 4.67 4.77
C ALA A 222 -18.08 4.48 5.91
N LEU A 223 -17.32 5.52 6.26
CA LEU A 223 -16.40 5.51 7.40
C LEU A 223 -17.13 5.25 8.73
N ALA A 224 -18.24 5.96 8.96
CA ALA A 224 -19.05 5.79 10.17
C ALA A 224 -19.60 4.37 10.32
N ARG A 225 -20.00 3.73 9.22
CA ARG A 225 -20.45 2.32 9.18
C ARG A 225 -19.32 1.32 9.36
N LEU A 226 -18.17 1.57 8.72
CA LEU A 226 -17.00 0.68 8.74
C LEU A 226 -16.47 0.47 10.17
N ARG A 227 -16.44 1.53 10.99
CA ARG A 227 -15.93 1.50 12.38
C ARG A 227 -14.56 0.82 12.53
N SER A 228 -13.71 0.97 11.52
CA SER A 228 -12.36 0.41 11.45
C SER A 228 -11.42 1.47 10.88
N ASN A 229 -10.12 1.26 11.04
CA ASN A 229 -9.12 2.12 10.41
C ASN A 229 -9.11 1.87 8.91
N ILE A 230 -8.79 2.91 8.15
CA ILE A 230 -8.46 2.79 6.72
C ILE A 230 -7.38 3.79 6.36
N ALA A 231 -6.35 3.32 5.68
CA ALA A 231 -5.27 4.15 5.21
C ALA A 231 -4.77 3.66 3.84
N GLY A 232 -4.22 4.58 3.06
CA GLY A 232 -3.65 4.26 1.78
C GLY A 232 -3.16 5.48 1.02
N PHE A 233 -2.47 5.21 -0.08
CA PHE A 233 -1.89 6.19 -0.98
C PHE A 233 -2.69 6.21 -2.27
N ILE A 234 -2.97 7.40 -2.78
CA ILE A 234 -3.49 7.66 -4.11
C ILE A 234 -2.38 8.36 -4.87
N ILE A 235 -1.84 7.71 -5.89
CA ILE A 235 -0.69 8.16 -6.67
C ILE A 235 -1.19 8.45 -8.08
N LYS A 236 -1.14 9.71 -8.48
CA LYS A 236 -1.61 10.19 -9.78
C LYS A 236 -0.45 10.68 -10.63
N HIS A 237 -0.31 10.11 -11.82
CA HIS A 237 0.53 10.63 -12.88
C HIS A 237 -0.12 11.91 -13.42
N ARG A 238 0.64 13.00 -13.45
CA ARG A 238 0.23 14.29 -14.04
C ARG A 238 1.14 14.61 -15.22
N ASP A 239 0.89 15.71 -15.93
CA ASP A 239 1.60 16.04 -17.17
C ASP A 239 3.12 16.16 -16.95
N ASP A 240 3.54 16.76 -15.85
CA ASP A 240 4.95 17.05 -15.53
C ASP A 240 5.39 16.56 -14.14
N SER A 241 4.52 15.85 -13.43
CA SER A 241 4.69 15.54 -12.03
C SER A 241 3.94 14.29 -11.58
N VAL A 242 4.22 13.85 -10.36
CA VAL A 242 3.49 12.78 -9.67
C VAL A 242 2.87 13.37 -8.42
N GLU A 243 1.55 13.29 -8.31
CA GLU A 243 0.82 13.69 -7.10
C GLU A 243 0.64 12.48 -6.19
N VAL A 244 1.06 12.61 -4.94
CA VAL A 244 0.88 11.58 -3.90
C VAL A 244 -0.04 12.14 -2.82
N THR A 245 -1.20 11.53 -2.67
CA THR A 245 -2.13 11.80 -1.58
C THR A 245 -2.16 10.61 -0.64
N TYR A 246 -1.83 10.82 0.63
CA TYR A 246 -1.97 9.81 1.68
C TYR A 246 -3.16 10.16 2.57
N ILE A 247 -4.07 9.19 2.74
CA ILE A 247 -5.22 9.28 3.63
C ILE A 247 -5.02 8.27 4.75
N ASN A 248 -5.32 8.66 5.99
CA ASN A 248 -5.34 7.77 7.14
C ASN A 248 -6.45 8.19 8.11
N ALA A 249 -7.56 7.45 8.03
CA ALA A 249 -8.71 7.57 8.93
C ALA A 249 -8.56 6.58 10.08
N ILE A 250 -8.42 7.12 11.28
CA ILE A 250 -8.22 6.36 12.51
C ILE A 250 -9.50 6.41 13.31
N CYS A 251 -10.07 5.24 13.60
CA CYS A 251 -11.18 5.14 14.53
C CYS A 251 -10.65 5.22 15.96
N GLU A 252 -11.22 6.11 16.80
CA GLU A 252 -10.82 6.41 18.18
C GLU A 252 -11.16 5.26 19.15
N PHE A 253 -10.69 4.05 18.83
CA PHE A 253 -10.76 2.87 19.67
C PHE A 253 -9.35 2.44 20.09
N ARG A 254 -9.05 1.14 20.01
CA ARG A 254 -7.77 0.57 20.47
C ARG A 254 -6.61 1.13 19.65
N ASN A 255 -5.49 1.39 20.31
CA ASN A 255 -4.22 1.85 19.72
C ASN A 255 -4.28 3.22 19.03
N PHE A 256 -5.29 4.06 19.32
CA PHE A 256 -5.47 5.37 18.70
C PHE A 256 -4.18 6.22 18.69
N ASN A 257 -3.52 6.37 19.85
CA ASN A 257 -2.28 7.15 19.96
C ASN A 257 -1.12 6.57 19.13
N ASN A 258 -1.00 5.24 19.08
CA ASN A 258 0.03 4.58 18.28
C ASN A 258 -0.23 4.78 16.79
N ASN A 259 -1.48 4.58 16.34
CA ASN A 259 -1.87 4.82 14.95
C ASN A 259 -1.62 6.28 14.54
N LYS A 260 -1.85 7.24 15.45
CA LYS A 260 -1.59 8.67 15.20
C LYS A 260 -0.09 8.96 15.07
N ARG A 261 0.73 8.32 15.91
CA ARG A 261 2.20 8.40 15.84
C ARG A 261 2.74 7.78 14.55
N ASP A 262 2.25 6.60 14.18
CA ASP A 262 2.59 5.91 12.94
C ASP A 262 2.24 6.80 11.73
N ARG A 263 1.05 7.43 11.75
CA ARG A 263 0.64 8.42 10.72
C ARG A 263 1.60 9.59 10.60
N ASP A 264 2.02 10.19 11.72
CA ASP A 264 2.95 11.33 11.72
C ASP A 264 4.33 10.96 11.15
N ILE A 265 4.77 9.72 11.36
CA ILE A 265 6.02 9.20 10.77
C ILE A 265 5.84 8.95 9.28
N THR A 266 4.75 8.32 8.86
CA THR A 266 4.43 8.15 7.44
C THR A 266 4.39 9.51 6.73
N TYR A 267 3.83 10.55 7.34
CA TYR A 267 3.90 11.91 6.78
C TYR A 267 5.34 12.41 6.61
N THR A 268 6.21 12.16 7.58
CA THR A 268 7.62 12.54 7.49
C THR A 268 8.34 11.78 6.37
N ASN A 269 8.07 10.48 6.23
CA ASN A 269 8.65 9.65 5.17
C ASN A 269 8.18 10.10 3.78
N ILE A 270 6.90 10.47 3.63
CA ILE A 270 6.36 11.03 2.36
C ILE A 270 7.06 12.34 1.99
N LEU A 271 7.24 13.23 2.97
CA LEU A 271 7.93 14.51 2.74
C LEU A 271 9.41 14.29 2.36
N ASN A 272 10.08 13.34 3.01
CA ASN A 272 11.46 12.97 2.68
C ASN A 272 11.56 12.37 1.27
N LEU A 273 10.65 11.46 0.91
CA LEU A 273 10.56 10.89 -0.44
C LEU A 273 10.42 11.99 -1.50
N ALA A 274 9.47 12.90 -1.30
CA ALA A 274 9.24 14.00 -2.23
C ALA A 274 10.45 14.93 -2.35
N LYS A 275 11.15 15.23 -1.24
CA LYS A 275 12.37 16.03 -1.25
C LYS A 275 13.53 15.33 -1.96
N ASN A 276 13.74 14.04 -1.67
CA ASN A 276 14.83 13.25 -2.23
C ASN A 276 14.66 13.06 -3.73
N MET A 277 13.43 12.80 -4.16
CA MET A 277 13.09 12.66 -5.58
C MET A 277 13.03 14.02 -6.30
N GLY A 278 12.60 15.09 -5.63
CA GLY A 278 12.56 16.44 -6.23
C GLY A 278 13.92 17.12 -6.36
N SER A 279 14.90 16.73 -5.54
CA SER A 279 16.26 17.23 -5.65
C SER A 279 16.98 16.48 -6.78
N ASN A 280 17.25 17.15 -7.90
CA ASN A 280 18.18 16.65 -8.92
C ASN A 280 19.58 16.51 -8.29
N LYS A 281 19.87 15.39 -7.61
CA LYS A 281 21.26 14.98 -7.44
C LYS A 281 21.76 14.68 -8.85
N GLN A 282 22.51 15.62 -9.42
CA GLN A 282 23.43 15.32 -10.51
C GLN A 282 24.10 14.00 -10.15
N GLN A 283 23.93 12.98 -11.01
CA GLN A 283 24.82 11.83 -11.01
C GLN A 283 26.23 12.41 -11.12
N TYR A 284 26.96 12.45 -10.01
CA TYR A 284 28.40 12.62 -10.10
C TYR A 284 28.91 11.47 -10.95
N PRO A 285 29.65 11.72 -12.05
CA PRO A 285 30.25 10.64 -12.80
C PRO A 285 31.17 9.84 -11.86
N PRO A 286 31.28 8.52 -12.04
CA PRO A 286 32.18 7.71 -11.23
C PRO A 286 33.58 8.31 -11.32
N SER A 287 34.19 8.54 -10.16
CA SER A 287 35.53 9.14 -10.06
C SER A 287 36.51 8.39 -10.96
N LYS A 288 36.87 9.00 -12.08
CA LYS A 288 38.03 8.58 -12.85
C LYS A 288 39.27 8.83 -11.99
N TYR A 289 39.97 7.75 -11.69
CA TYR A 289 41.43 7.68 -11.49
C TYR A 289 42.09 8.86 -10.77
N LEU A 290 42.41 8.68 -9.49
CA LEU A 290 43.62 9.25 -8.91
C LEU A 290 44.65 8.11 -8.80
N SER A 291 45.38 7.94 -9.89
CA SER A 291 46.68 7.27 -9.94
C SER A 291 47.72 8.35 -10.25
N THR A 292 48.91 8.25 -9.62
CA THR A 292 50.10 9.14 -9.68
C THR A 292 50.02 10.37 -8.77
N LEU A 293 50.94 10.63 -7.83
CA LEU A 293 52.33 10.20 -7.57
C LEU A 293 52.51 9.78 -6.10
#